data_AF-A0A5D0TT90-F1
#
_entry.id   AF-A0A5D0TT90-F1
#
_cell.length_a   1.000
_cell.length_b   1.000
_cell.length_c   1.000
_cell.angle_alpha   90.00
_cell.angle_beta   90.00
_cell.angle_gamma   90.00
#
_symmetry.space_group_name_H-M   'P 1'
#
loop_
_entity.id
_entity.type
_entity.pdbx_description
1 polymer ?
#
loop_
_entity_poly.entity_id
_entity_poly.type
_entity_poly.pdbx_seq_one_letter_code
_entity_poly.pdbx_strand_id
1 'polypeptide(L)'
;MMDQDPTNPRPPDRDAEWDGTDADQFGRAVHLLNELVTALAALSRARAGEEAERLRAEELRYAQQRQRLRVVDRAEVAQILADYPARLRDLTQHRP
;
A
#
# COMPACT_ATOMS: atom_id res chain seq x y z
N MET A 1 -29.12 44.99 13.74
CA MET A 1 -29.51 43.63 14.20
C MET A 1 -29.44 42.75 12.97
N MET A 2 -28.23 42.35 12.57
CA MET A 2 -27.61 41.03 12.81
C MET A 2 -28.41 39.90 12.15
N ASP A 3 -28.09 39.57 10.89
CA ASP A 3 -27.05 38.61 10.45
C ASP A 3 -27.56 37.17 10.52
N GLN A 4 -28.13 36.69 9.40
CA GLN A 4 -28.07 35.28 9.03
C GLN A 4 -27.66 35.20 7.56
N ASP A 5 -26.35 35.06 7.40
CA ASP A 5 -25.66 34.74 6.17
C ASP A 5 -26.08 33.32 5.71
N PRO A 6 -26.68 33.14 4.50
CA PRO A 6 -27.05 31.81 4.00
C PRO A 6 -25.86 31.03 3.43
N THR A 7 -24.63 31.51 3.63
CA THR A 7 -23.43 31.03 2.95
C THR A 7 -22.50 30.28 3.90
N ASN A 8 -23.00 29.27 4.59
CA ASN A 8 -22.12 28.26 5.17
C ASN A 8 -22.55 26.88 4.67
N PRO A 9 -21.96 26.36 3.57
CA PRO A 9 -22.12 24.95 3.27
C PRO A 9 -21.54 24.21 4.47
N ARG A 10 -22.42 23.51 5.20
CA ARG A 10 -21.98 22.45 6.11
C ARG A 10 -20.98 21.62 5.29
N PRO A 11 -19.71 21.48 5.69
CA PRO A 11 -18.83 20.57 4.98
C PRO A 11 -19.59 19.24 4.93
N PRO A 12 -19.71 18.59 3.76
CA PRO A 12 -20.43 17.34 3.69
C PRO A 12 -19.83 16.45 4.78
N ASP A 13 -20.69 15.91 5.64
CA ASP A 13 -20.33 14.94 6.66
C ASP A 13 -19.47 13.87 5.96
N ARG A 14 -18.13 13.98 6.09
CA ARG A 14 -17.16 13.01 5.55
C ARG A 14 -17.18 11.70 6.33
N ASP A 15 -18.20 11.52 7.16
CA ASP A 15 -18.48 10.39 8.01
C ASP A 15 -19.67 9.56 7.48
N ALA A 16 -20.22 9.90 6.31
CA ALA A 16 -21.25 9.10 5.65
C ALA A 16 -20.65 7.92 4.87
N GLU A 17 -20.88 6.71 5.40
CA GLU A 17 -20.83 5.38 4.76
C GLU A 17 -19.48 4.88 4.23
N TRP A 18 -18.75 4.18 5.10
CA TRP A 18 -17.62 3.32 4.72
C TRP A 18 -17.79 1.94 5.35
N ASP A 19 -18.36 0.98 4.62
CA ASP A 19 -18.58 -0.40 5.10
C ASP A 19 -18.03 -1.45 4.12
N GLY A 20 -18.18 -1.29 2.80
CA GLY A 20 -17.68 -2.27 1.82
C GLY A 20 -16.26 -2.03 1.29
N THR A 21 -15.73 -0.81 1.37
CA THR A 21 -14.54 -0.41 0.60
C THR A 21 -13.21 -0.70 1.32
N ASP A 22 -13.18 -0.70 2.65
CA ASP A 22 -11.93 -0.85 3.41
C ASP A 22 -11.37 -2.27 3.35
N ALA A 23 -12.24 -3.28 3.49
CA ALA A 23 -11.83 -4.68 3.40
C ALA A 23 -11.29 -5.02 2.01
N ASP A 24 -11.91 -4.47 0.95
CA ASP A 24 -11.47 -4.63 -0.43
C ASP A 24 -10.13 -3.92 -0.69
N GLN A 25 -9.98 -2.68 -0.23
CA GLN A 25 -8.73 -1.93 -0.33
C GLN A 25 -7.60 -2.61 0.44
N PHE A 26 -7.88 -3.07 1.67
CA PHE A 26 -6.95 -3.85 2.48
C PHE A 26 -6.57 -5.14 1.76
N GLY A 27 -7.53 -5.89 1.22
CA GLY A 27 -7.28 -7.10 0.45
C GLY A 27 -6.37 -6.85 -0.76
N ARG A 28 -6.60 -5.76 -1.49
CA ARG A 28 -5.73 -5.32 -2.60
C ARG A 28 -4.33 -4.94 -2.12
N ALA A 29 -4.20 -4.22 -1.00
CA ALA A 29 -2.91 -3.83 -0.45
C ALA A 29 -2.10 -5.07 0.01
N VAL A 30 -2.76 -6.02 0.68
CA VAL A 30 -2.15 -7.31 1.06
C VAL A 30 -1.72 -8.10 -0.17
N HIS A 31 -2.53 -8.11 -1.22
CA HIS A 31 -2.19 -8.77 -2.49
C HIS A 31 -0.93 -8.15 -3.11
N LEU A 32 -0.87 -6.83 -3.24
CA LEU A 32 0.32 -6.13 -3.77
C LEU A 32 1.58 -6.39 -2.94
N LEU A 33 1.47 -6.40 -1.61
CA LEU A 33 2.58 -6.75 -0.72
C LEU A 33 3.08 -8.18 -0.96
N ASN A 34 2.17 -9.14 -1.19
CA ASN A 34 2.54 -10.51 -1.52
C ASN A 34 3.26 -10.62 -2.87
N GLU A 35 2.79 -9.89 -3.89
CA GLU A 35 3.43 -9.86 -5.20
C GLU A 35 4.83 -9.25 -5.12
N LEU A 36 5.01 -8.15 -4.38
CA LEU A 36 6.32 -7.53 -4.15
C LEU A 36 7.29 -8.49 -3.46
N VAL A 37 6.87 -9.12 -2.35
CA VAL A 37 7.69 -10.10 -1.63
C VAL A 37 8.09 -11.25 -2.56
N THR A 38 7.17 -11.75 -3.37
CA THR A 38 7.44 -12.83 -4.32
C THR A 38 8.42 -12.40 -5.42
N ALA A 39 8.25 -11.20 -5.97
CA ALA A 39 9.13 -10.64 -6.99
C ALA A 39 10.55 -10.42 -6.45
N LEU A 40 10.67 -9.84 -5.25
CA LEU A 40 11.96 -9.62 -4.59
C LEU A 40 12.65 -10.94 -4.23
N ALA A 41 11.92 -11.93 -3.73
CA ALA A 41 12.45 -13.27 -3.45
C ALA A 41 12.99 -13.95 -4.72
N ALA A 42 12.26 -13.82 -5.84
CA ALA A 42 12.71 -14.36 -7.12
C ALA A 42 13.96 -13.63 -7.63
N LEU A 43 13.99 -12.30 -7.54
CA LEU A 43 15.11 -11.49 -7.99
C LEU A 43 16.35 -11.70 -7.12
N SER A 44 16.20 -11.78 -5.80
CA SER A 44 17.30 -12.01 -4.86
C SER A 44 17.98 -13.36 -5.10
N ARG A 45 17.21 -14.41 -5.45
CA ARG A 45 17.74 -15.72 -5.85
C ARG A 45 18.50 -15.70 -7.17
N ALA A 46 18.16 -14.77 -8.07
CA ALA A 46 18.81 -14.61 -9.37
C ALA A 46 20.06 -13.70 -9.31
N ARG A 47 20.29 -13.00 -8.19
CA ARG A 47 21.45 -12.13 -7.95
C ARG A 47 22.41 -12.79 -6.96
N ALA A 48 23.61 -12.22 -6.83
CA ALA A 48 24.64 -12.70 -5.91
C ALA A 48 25.32 -11.53 -5.18
N GLY A 49 25.95 -11.83 -4.04
CA GLY A 49 26.69 -10.84 -3.26
C GLY A 49 25.79 -9.79 -2.62
N GLU A 50 26.29 -8.56 -2.51
CA GLU A 50 25.61 -7.46 -1.82
C GLU A 50 24.22 -7.15 -2.38
N GLU A 51 24.03 -7.30 -3.69
CA GLU A 51 22.74 -7.03 -4.33
C GLU A 51 21.66 -8.03 -3.88
N ALA A 52 22.02 -9.32 -3.74
CA ALA A 52 21.09 -10.32 -3.22
C ALA A 52 20.68 -10.03 -1.77
N GLU A 53 21.63 -9.60 -0.95
CA GLU A 53 21.36 -9.24 0.46
C GLU A 53 20.50 -7.97 0.58
N ARG A 54 20.72 -6.96 -0.28
CA ARG A 54 19.84 -5.77 -0.35
C ARG A 54 18.40 -6.15 -0.70
N LEU A 55 18.22 -6.97 -1.73
CA LEU A 55 16.90 -7.44 -2.15
C LEU A 55 16.22 -8.28 -1.08
N ARG A 56 16.96 -9.13 -0.34
CA ARG A 56 16.44 -9.88 0.81
C ARG A 56 16.03 -8.96 1.96
N ALA A 57 16.81 -7.93 2.27
CA ALA A 57 16.44 -6.97 3.30
C ALA A 57 15.13 -6.23 2.94
N GLU A 58 14.96 -5.89 1.65
CA GLU A 58 13.75 -5.26 1.15
C GLU A 58 12.54 -6.23 1.17
N GLU A 59 12.74 -7.49 0.77
CA GLU A 59 11.73 -8.57 0.90
C GLU A 59 11.25 -8.69 2.35
N LEU A 60 12.17 -8.75 3.31
CA LEU A 60 11.87 -8.86 4.73
C LEU A 60 11.10 -7.64 5.25
N ARG A 61 11.40 -6.44 4.76
CA ARG A 61 10.68 -5.21 5.13
C ARG A 61 9.21 -5.28 4.71
N TYR A 62 8.93 -5.64 3.46
CA TYR A 62 7.55 -5.76 2.98
C TYR A 62 6.81 -6.95 3.61
N ALA A 63 7.50 -8.06 3.89
CA ALA A 63 6.92 -9.19 4.61
C ALA A 63 6.50 -8.80 6.03
N GLN A 64 7.35 -8.05 6.75
CA GLN A 64 7.02 -7.52 8.08
C GLN A 64 5.88 -6.50 8.03
N GLN A 65 5.87 -5.63 7.03
CA GLN A 65 4.78 -4.67 6.84
C GLN A 65 3.44 -5.40 6.63
N ARG A 66 3.41 -6.42 5.78
CA ARG A 66 2.22 -7.27 5.58
C ARG A 66 1.73 -7.93 6.88
N GLN A 67 2.64 -8.38 7.74
CA GLN A 67 2.28 -8.99 9.02
C GLN A 67 1.67 -7.99 10.01
N ARG A 68 2.03 -6.71 9.89
CA ARG A 68 1.58 -5.64 10.80
C ARG A 68 0.35 -4.91 10.31
N LEU A 69 0.16 -4.82 8.99
CA LEU A 69 -0.94 -4.10 8.35
C LEU A 69 -2.28 -4.69 8.79
N ARG A 70 -3.18 -3.81 9.24
CA ARG A 70 -4.55 -4.14 9.62
C ARG A 70 -5.52 -3.39 8.71
N VAL A 71 -6.74 -3.92 8.58
CA VAL A 71 -7.82 -3.27 7.82
C VAL A 71 -8.14 -1.85 8.34
N VAL A 72 -7.87 -1.58 9.62
CA VAL A 72 -8.08 -0.26 10.24
C VAL A 72 -6.99 0.76 9.88
N ASP A 73 -5.86 0.33 9.32
CA ASP A 73 -4.73 1.19 8.96
C ASP A 73 -4.96 1.87 7.59
N ARG A 74 -6.09 2.58 7.45
CA ARG A 74 -6.58 3.14 6.18
C ARG A 74 -5.54 3.99 5.44
N ALA A 75 -4.79 4.82 6.17
CA ALA A 75 -3.75 5.66 5.57
C ALA A 75 -2.60 4.82 4.97
N GLU A 76 -2.20 3.75 5.66
CA GLU A 76 -1.15 2.86 5.19
C GLU A 76 -1.63 2.03 3.99
N VAL A 77 -2.87 1.52 4.05
CA VAL A 77 -3.52 0.84 2.93
C VAL A 77 -3.56 1.74 1.69
N ALA A 78 -3.99 3.00 1.84
CA ALA A 78 -4.04 3.96 0.74
C ALA A 78 -2.65 4.24 0.15
N GLN A 79 -1.62 4.39 0.99
CA GLN A 79 -0.24 4.60 0.54
C GLN A 79 0.29 3.40 -0.25
N ILE A 80 0.06 2.18 0.24
CA ILE A 80 0.46 0.94 -0.44
C ILE A 80 -0.18 0.88 -1.83
N LEU A 81 -1.49 1.16 -1.93
CA LEU A 81 -2.21 1.14 -3.19
C LEU A 81 -1.71 2.19 -4.19
N ALA A 82 -1.21 3.33 -3.71
CA ALA A 82 -0.67 4.39 -4.57
C ALA A 82 0.75 4.08 -5.07
N ASP A 83 1.65 3.64 -4.19
CA ASP A 83 3.09 3.60 -4.49
C ASP A 83 3.56 2.24 -5.03
N TYR A 84 3.02 1.15 -4.48
CA TYR A 84 3.60 -0.18 -4.69
C TYR A 84 3.35 -0.77 -6.09
N PRO A 85 2.28 -0.39 -6.83
CA PRO A 85 2.15 -0.79 -8.22
C PRO A 85 3.28 -0.27 -9.13
N ALA A 86 3.87 0.90 -8.84
CA ALA A 86 5.03 1.40 -9.59
C ALA A 86 6.27 0.55 -9.26
N ARG A 87 6.52 0.32 -7.97
CA ARG A 87 7.64 -0.52 -7.51
C ARG A 87 7.59 -1.94 -8.09
N LEU A 88 6.41 -2.55 -8.14
CA LEU A 88 6.22 -3.89 -8.70
C LEU A 88 6.50 -3.92 -10.22
N ARG A 89 6.14 -2.85 -10.94
CA ARG A 89 6.47 -2.72 -12.37
C ARG A 89 7.98 -2.63 -12.60
N ASP A 90 8.70 -1.86 -11.79
CA ASP A 90 10.16 -1.76 -11.91
C ASP A 90 10.83 -3.13 -11.67
N LEU A 91 10.40 -3.85 -10.63
CA LEU A 91 10.94 -5.18 -10.31
C LEU A 91 10.67 -6.22 -11.40
N THR A 92 9.51 -6.15 -12.05
CA THR A 92 9.16 -7.09 -13.14
C THR A 92 9.86 -6.76 -14.46
N GLN A 93 10.17 -5.49 -14.72
CA GLN A 93 10.94 -5.06 -15.89
C GLN A 93 12.43 -5.43 -15.79
N HIS A 94 12.97 -5.55 -14.58
CA HIS A 94 14.36 -5.94 -14.33
C HIS A 94 14.58 -7.45 -14.15
N ARG A 95 13.60 -8.26 -14.58
CA ARG A 95 13.71 -9.71 -14.58
C ARG A 95 14.69 -10.17 -15.67
N PRO A 96 15.73 -10.97 -15.34
CA PRO A 96 16.73 -11.43 -16.30
C PRO A 96 16.16 -12.38 -17.36
#